data_AF-A0A392UG13-F1
#
_entry.id   AF-A0A392UG13-F1
#
_cell.length_a   1.000
_cell.length_b   1.000
_cell.length_c   1.000
_cell.angle_alpha   90.00
_cell.angle_beta   90.00
_cell.angle_gamma   90.00
#
_symmetry.space_group_name_H-M   'P 1'
#
loop_
_entity.id
_entity.type
_entity.pdbx_description
1 polymer ?
#
loop_
_entity_poly.entity_id
_entity_poly.type
_entity_poly.pdbx_seq_one_letter_code
_entity_poly.pdbx_strand_id
1 'polypeptide(L)' 'MVETLPLRIEGRETKKLRNKEISSVKVVWEGPAGEYTTWELESKMRDSYPELFS' A
#
# COMPACT_ATOMS: atom_id res chain seq x y z
N MET A 1 8.52 6.48 -19.53
CA MET A 1 8.32 5.49 -18.46
C MET A 1 7.45 6.21 -17.46
N VAL A 2 6.20 5.79 -17.25
CA VAL A 2 5.34 6.48 -16.29
C VAL A 2 5.72 5.95 -14.91
N GLU A 3 6.50 6.72 -14.17
CA GLU A 3 6.91 6.38 -12.81
C GLU A 3 5.71 6.63 -11.91
N THR A 4 5.14 5.55 -11.35
CA THR A 4 4.06 5.64 -10.37
C THR A 4 4.69 5.64 -8.99
N LEU A 5 4.63 6.78 -8.30
CA LEU A 5 5.17 6.91 -6.96
C LEU A 5 4.06 6.74 -5.92
N PRO A 6 4.28 5.98 -4.85
CA PRO A 6 3.31 5.90 -3.78
C PRO A 6 3.32 7.20 -2.99
N LEU A 7 2.18 7.87 -2.92
CA LEU A 7 2.03 9.16 -2.26
C LEU A 7 1.84 8.99 -0.74
N ARG A 8 0.87 8.14 -0.36
CA ARG A 8 0.47 7.96 1.03
C ARG A 8 -0.35 6.69 1.22
N ILE A 9 -0.41 6.22 2.46
CA ILE A 9 -1.33 5.17 2.88
C ILE A 9 -2.63 5.83 3.32
N GLU A 10 -3.73 5.51 2.65
CA GLU A 10 -5.07 6.01 2.98
C GLU A 10 -5.73 5.17 4.08
N GLY A 11 -5.37 3.89 4.19
CA GLY A 11 -5.98 3.00 5.17
C GLY A 11 -5.25 1.68 5.34
N ARG A 12 -5.58 0.95 6.39
CA ARG A 12 -5.05 -0.37 6.70
C ARG A 12 -6.19 -1.32 7.03
N GLU A 13 -6.14 -2.51 6.47
CA GLU A 13 -7.04 -3.61 6.79
C GLU A 13 -6.23 -4.84 7.16
N THR A 14 -6.54 -5.44 8.31
CA THR A 14 -5.91 -6.68 8.74
C THR A 14 -6.95 -7.79 8.75
N LYS A 15 -6.78 -8.78 7.86
CA LYS A 15 -7.62 -9.97 7.82
C LYS A 15 -6.96 -11.11 8.58
N LYS A 16 -7.63 -11.57 9.63
CA LYS A 16 -7.28 -12.79 10.34
C LYS A 16 -7.91 -13.98 9.63
N LEU A 17 -7.07 -14.81 9.01
CA LEU A 17 -7.45 -16.13 8.52
C LEU A 17 -7.19 -17.16 9.62
N ARG A 18 -7.77 -18.35 9.47
CA ARG A 18 -7.74 -19.45 10.45
C ARG A 18 -6.33 -19.80 10.96
N ASN A 19 -5.30 -19.58 10.12
CA ASN A 19 -3.92 -19.98 10.42
C ASN A 19 -2.90 -18.84 10.17
N LYS A 20 -3.33 -17.66 9.71
CA LYS A 20 -2.43 -16.58 9.32
C LYS A 20 -3.13 -15.23 9.41
N GLU A 21 -2.39 -14.20 9.79
CA GLU A 21 -2.82 -12.81 9.70
C GLU A 21 -2.24 -12.18 8.43
N ILE A 22 -3.08 -11.53 7.64
CA ILE A 22 -2.69 -10.78 6.44
C ILE A 22 -3.08 -9.32 6.64
N SER A 23 -2.09 -8.45 6.73
CA SER A 23 -2.30 -7.00 6.70
C SER A 23 -2.12 -6.47 5.29
N SER A 24 -3.11 -5.72 4.82
CA SER A 24 -3.10 -4.97 3.57
C SER A 24 -3.26 -3.48 3.88
N VAL A 25 -2.61 -2.64 3.11
CA VAL A 25 -2.71 -1.19 3.16
C VAL A 25 -3.26 -0.67 1.85
N LYS A 26 -4.12 0.33 1.96
CA LYS A 26 -4.67 1.09 0.84
C LYS A 26 -3.68 2.19 0.51
N VAL A 27 -2.99 2.09 -0.61
CA VAL A 27 -1.91 3.00 -1.04
C VAL A 27 -2.40 3.84 -2.19
N VAL A 28 -2.28 5.15 -2.05
CA VAL A 28 -2.53 6.11 -3.13
C VAL A 28 -1.25 6.25 -3.95
N TRP A 29 -1.37 6.10 -5.25
CA TRP A 29 -0.29 6.23 -6.21
C TRP A 29 -0.53 7.44 -7.10
N GLU A 30 0.51 8.21 -7.35
CA GLU A 30 0.50 9.26 -8.36
C GLU A 30 0.73 8.62 -9.73
N GLY A 31 -0.30 8.63 -10.58
CA GLY A 31 -0.22 8.12 -11.93
C GLY A 31 -0.25 9.24 -12.96
N PRO A 32 0.11 8.93 -14.22
CA PRO A 32 0.06 9.87 -15.33
C PRO A 32 -1.37 10.36 -15.66
N ALA A 33 -2.39 9.61 -15.24
CA ALA A 33 -3.80 9.94 -15.40
C ALA A 33 -4.44 10.52 -14.12
N GLY A 34 -3.65 10.75 -13.06
CA GLY A 34 -4.11 11.21 -11.76
C GLY A 34 -3.80 10.24 -10.62
N GLU A 35 -4.31 10.56 -9.43
CA GLU A 35 -4.21 9.69 -8.26
C GLU A 35 -5.09 8.44 -8.44
N TYR A 36 -4.54 7.27 -8.18
CA TYR A 36 -5.31 6.03 -8.10
C TYR A 36 -4.93 5.24 -6.86
N THR A 37 -5.84 4.41 -6.38
CA THR A 37 -5.65 3.74 -5.10
C THR A 37 -5.71 2.23 -5.25
N THR A 38 -4.71 1.53 -4.70
CA THR A 38 -4.65 0.06 -4.72
C THR A 38 -4.50 -0.50 -3.31
N TRP A 39 -4.86 -1.77 -3.14
CA TRP A 39 -4.62 -2.50 -1.90
C TRP A 39 -3.37 -3.37 -2.07
N GLU A 40 -2.31 -3.02 -1.35
CA GLU A 40 -1.05 -3.76 -1.35
C GLU A 40 -0.81 -4.41 0.02
N LEU A 41 -0.01 -5.47 0.06
CA LEU A 41 0.36 -6.10 1.33
C LEU A 41 1.20 -5.14 2.17
N GLU A 42 0.83 -4.98 3.43
CA GLU A 42 1.58 -4.12 4.37
C GLU A 42 3.04 -4.55 4.46
N SER A 43 3.30 -5.85 4.57
CA SER A 43 4.66 -6.36 4.68
C SER A 43 5.52 -5.99 3.48
N LYS A 44 4.93 -5.95 2.27
CA LYS A 44 5.63 -5.58 1.05
C LYS A 44 5.86 -4.06 1.00
N MET A 45 4.84 -3.28 1.33
CA MET A 45 4.94 -1.82 1.35
C MET A 45 5.91 -1.33 2.43
N ARG A 46 5.98 -1.99 3.59
CA ARG A 46 6.98 -1.67 4.64
C ARG A 46 8.40 -2.00 4.23
N ASP A 47 8.59 -2.99 3.37
CA ASP A 47 9.91 -3.38 2.86
C ASP A 47 10.36 -2.46 1.72
N SER A 48 9.46 -2.15 0.79
CA SER A 48 9.77 -1.33 -0.40
C SER A 48 9.70 0.19 -0.14
N TYR A 49 8.78 0.62 0.72
CA TYR A 49 8.49 2.04 1.01
C TYR A 49 8.29 2.26 2.52
N PRO A 50 9.30 1.96 3.36
CA PRO A 50 9.21 2.11 4.83
C PRO A 50 8.86 3.53 5.27
N GLU A 51 9.22 4.55 4.48
CA GLU A 51 8.96 5.97 4.74
C GLU A 51 7.47 6.32 4.81
N LEU A 52 6.61 5.54 4.14
CA LEU A 52 5.16 5.76 4.18
C LEU A 52 4.51 5.29 5.50
N PHE A 53 5.27 4.58 6.34
CA PHE A 53 4.82 4.02 7.62
C PHE A 53 5.43 4.72 8.84
N SER A 54 6.20 5.80 8.63
CA SER A 54 6.83 6.58 9.71
C SER A 54 5.89 7.57 10.37
#